data_AF-A0A183BAY9-F1
#
_entry.id   AF-A0A183BAY9-F1
#
_cell.length_a   1.000
_cell.length_b   1.000
_cell.length_c   1.000
_cell.angle_alpha   90.00
_cell.angle_beta   90.00
_cell.angle_gamma   90.00
#
_symmetry.space_group_name_H-M   'P 1'
#
loop_
_entity.id
_entity.type
_entity.pdbx_description
1 polymer ?
#
loop_
_entity_poly.entity_id
_entity_poly.type
_entity_poly.pdbx_seq_one_letter_code
_entity_poly.pdbx_strand_id
1 'polypeptide(L)'
;LFTSSGPKQCVIKERFVKHYRHPVLDANLSGQRLRAEARLLLHCRKLGIDVPPVLLVDIPTRRLWLGHIGPDAQTLSAWFASLASTCPSEESDNSHGDRPDLTAFQIAGARLTKLTVALGRLLARLHANHVTHGDLTMANILVRKATSEEERGETEPRLVLIDFGLASAISHSATQRLPEEKAVDLYVFERALINALDLSFLERIGHTFPQFATPETVMNCVLEAYCIHYPAEATPLRREADEGSKKTNGTKNPQDSFAALQAEVKSNVSKLDEVRLRGRKRLMLG
;
A
#
# COMPACT_ATOMS: atom_id res chain seq x y z
N LEU A 1 -19.91 -2.41 -23.40
CA LEU A 1 -19.66 -1.45 -22.30
C LEU A 1 -20.93 -0.67 -21.91
N PHE A 2 -22.11 -1.29 -21.95
CA PHE A 2 -23.36 -0.67 -21.52
C PHE A 2 -24.12 -1.71 -20.70
N THR A 3 -24.13 -1.58 -19.37
CA THR A 3 -25.16 -2.13 -18.46
C THR A 3 -24.94 -1.57 -17.05
N SER A 4 -25.32 -0.32 -16.82
CA SER A 4 -25.84 0.10 -15.52
C SER A 4 -26.75 1.29 -15.76
N SER A 5 -28.04 1.08 -15.54
CA SER A 5 -29.17 1.96 -15.85
C SER A 5 -29.31 3.16 -14.89
N GLY A 6 -28.20 3.72 -14.40
CA GLY A 6 -28.22 4.87 -13.49
C GLY A 6 -26.90 5.64 -13.46
N PRO A 7 -26.93 6.91 -13.02
CA PRO A 7 -25.72 7.72 -12.88
C PRO A 7 -24.75 7.06 -11.91
N LYS A 8 -23.52 6.80 -12.37
CA LYS A 8 -22.45 6.30 -11.49
C LYS A 8 -21.80 7.47 -10.78
N GLN A 9 -21.64 7.35 -9.46
CA GLN A 9 -20.83 8.29 -8.71
C GLN A 9 -19.38 8.26 -9.19
N CYS A 10 -18.81 9.44 -9.39
CA CYS A 10 -17.44 9.62 -9.83
C CYS A 10 -16.74 10.72 -9.05
N VAL A 11 -15.42 10.63 -8.99
CA VAL A 11 -14.52 11.65 -8.47
C VAL A 11 -13.73 12.21 -9.65
N ILE A 12 -13.65 13.54 -9.73
CA ILE A 12 -12.84 14.23 -10.74
C ILE A 12 -11.56 14.70 -10.07
N LYS A 13 -10.43 14.13 -10.47
CA LYS A 13 -9.10 14.55 -10.02
C LYS A 13 -8.52 15.53 -11.03
N GLU A 14 -8.48 16.81 -10.66
CA GLU A 14 -7.90 17.88 -11.48
C GLU A 14 -6.47 18.20 -11.03
N ARG A 15 -5.53 18.27 -11.99
CA ARG A 15 -4.16 18.74 -11.72
C ARG A 15 -4.05 20.23 -12.05
N PHE A 16 -4.19 21.06 -11.02
CA PHE A 16 -4.09 22.52 -11.13
C PHE A 16 -2.73 23.00 -11.68
N VAL A 17 -2.76 24.12 -12.39
CA VAL A 17 -1.57 24.80 -12.91
C VAL A 17 -0.69 25.27 -11.75
N LYS A 18 0.60 24.94 -11.81
CA LYS A 18 1.59 25.41 -10.83
C LYS A 18 2.32 26.62 -11.39
N HIS A 19 1.86 27.82 -11.03
CA HIS A 19 2.36 29.11 -11.54
C HIS A 19 3.86 29.36 -11.29
N TYR A 20 4.48 28.65 -10.35
CA TYR A 20 5.93 28.72 -10.12
C TYR A 20 6.76 27.97 -11.18
N ARG A 21 6.14 27.13 -12.02
CA ARG A 21 6.82 26.39 -13.09
C ARG A 21 6.64 27.13 -14.41
N HIS A 22 7.64 27.04 -15.28
CA HIS A 22 7.50 27.51 -16.66
C HIS A 22 6.28 26.82 -17.34
N PRO A 23 5.40 27.54 -18.06
CA PRO A 23 4.14 27.00 -18.57
C PRO A 23 4.30 25.71 -19.39
N VAL A 24 5.32 25.66 -20.25
CA VAL A 24 5.64 24.47 -21.07
C VAL A 24 6.05 23.28 -20.20
N LEU A 25 6.86 23.52 -19.17
CA LEU A 25 7.30 22.47 -18.25
C LEU A 25 6.12 21.93 -17.45
N ASP A 26 5.25 22.80 -16.97
CA ASP A 26 4.07 22.41 -16.19
C ASP A 26 3.07 21.61 -17.01
N ALA A 27 2.82 22.01 -18.26
CA ALA A 27 1.97 21.29 -19.19
C ALA A 27 2.54 19.89 -19.49
N ASN A 28 3.84 19.80 -19.77
CA ASN A 28 4.52 18.54 -20.03
C ASN A 28 4.47 17.60 -18.81
N LEU A 29 4.84 18.08 -17.63
CA LEU A 29 4.82 17.28 -16.40
C LEU A 29 3.42 16.82 -16.04
N SER A 30 2.43 17.71 -16.12
CA SER A 30 1.04 17.37 -15.80
C SER A 30 0.50 16.31 -16.77
N GLY A 31 0.75 16.46 -18.07
CA GLY A 31 0.33 15.49 -19.07
C GLY A 31 1.06 14.14 -18.97
N GLN A 32 2.35 14.14 -18.60
CA GLN A 32 3.09 12.90 -18.33
C GLN A 32 2.51 12.16 -17.12
N ARG A 33 2.31 12.86 -15.99
CA ARG A 33 1.76 12.27 -14.77
C ARG A 33 0.34 11.74 -14.97
N LEU A 34 -0.53 12.49 -15.66
CA LEU A 34 -1.89 12.07 -15.93
C LEU A 34 -1.95 10.77 -16.77
N ARG A 35 -1.09 10.66 -17.79
CA ARG A 35 -0.98 9.45 -18.61
C ARG A 35 -0.39 8.27 -17.83
N ALA A 36 0.65 8.52 -17.02
CA ALA A 36 1.25 7.50 -16.17
C ALA A 36 0.23 6.95 -15.17
N GLU A 37 -0.47 7.84 -14.47
CA GLU A 37 -1.50 7.50 -13.48
C GLU A 37 -2.63 6.68 -14.10
N ALA A 38 -3.20 7.11 -15.23
CA ALA A 38 -4.26 6.36 -15.92
C ALA A 38 -3.80 4.96 -16.37
N ARG A 39 -2.57 4.85 -16.90
CA ARG A 39 -1.98 3.57 -17.32
C ARG A 39 -1.75 2.64 -16.14
N LEU A 40 -1.23 3.15 -15.05
CA LEU A 40 -0.91 2.37 -13.86
C LEU A 40 -2.15 1.92 -13.11
N LEU A 41 -3.19 2.77 -13.01
CA LEU A 41 -4.50 2.34 -12.50
C LEU A 41 -5.06 1.17 -13.31
N LEU A 42 -5.02 1.24 -14.64
CA LEU A 42 -5.48 0.13 -15.48
C LEU A 42 -4.62 -1.12 -15.32
N HIS A 43 -3.30 -0.96 -15.20
CA HIS A 43 -2.37 -2.08 -15.01
C HIS A 43 -2.57 -2.77 -13.65
N CYS A 44 -2.63 -2.01 -12.55
CA CYS A 44 -2.90 -2.51 -11.21
C CYS A 44 -4.24 -3.26 -11.15
N ARG A 45 -5.28 -2.75 -11.83
CA ARG A 45 -6.56 -3.45 -11.93
C ARG A 45 -6.44 -4.82 -12.61
N LYS A 46 -5.61 -4.94 -13.66
CA LYS A 46 -5.34 -6.23 -14.33
C LYS A 46 -4.57 -7.20 -13.45
N LEU A 47 -3.74 -6.69 -12.52
CA LEU A 47 -3.04 -7.48 -11.51
C LEU A 47 -3.96 -7.90 -10.35
N GLY A 48 -5.24 -7.50 -10.35
CA GLY A 48 -6.17 -7.78 -9.25
C GLY A 48 -5.93 -6.91 -8.02
N ILE A 49 -5.26 -5.77 -8.16
CA ILE A 49 -5.17 -4.74 -7.12
C ILE A 49 -6.43 -3.88 -7.23
N ASP A 50 -7.15 -3.72 -6.13
CA ASP A 50 -8.32 -2.83 -6.11
C ASP A 50 -7.84 -1.38 -6.22
N VAL A 51 -8.37 -0.70 -7.22
CA VAL A 51 -8.04 0.69 -7.59
C VAL A 51 -9.30 1.32 -8.19
N PRO A 52 -9.45 2.66 -8.08
CA PRO A 52 -10.60 3.33 -8.67
C PRO A 52 -10.64 3.10 -10.19
N PRO A 53 -11.80 2.73 -10.76
CA PRO A 53 -11.90 2.49 -12.20
C PRO A 53 -11.77 3.83 -12.94
N VAL A 54 -10.91 3.86 -13.96
CA VAL A 54 -10.77 5.04 -14.83
C VAL A 54 -11.98 5.12 -15.75
N LEU A 55 -12.73 6.23 -15.66
CA LEU A 55 -13.94 6.48 -16.45
C LEU A 55 -13.65 7.34 -17.68
N LEU A 56 -12.83 8.39 -17.51
CA LEU A 56 -12.44 9.33 -18.57
C LEU A 56 -11.08 9.95 -18.25
N VAL A 57 -10.25 10.12 -19.28
CA VAL A 57 -8.97 10.83 -19.19
C VAL A 57 -9.04 12.05 -20.10
N ASP A 58 -8.97 13.26 -19.52
CA ASP A 58 -8.99 14.52 -20.24
C ASP A 58 -7.66 15.25 -20.02
N ILE A 59 -6.74 15.07 -20.98
CA ILE A 59 -5.39 15.68 -20.93
C ILE A 59 -5.47 17.20 -21.13
N PRO A 60 -6.20 17.74 -22.12
CA PRO A 60 -6.32 19.19 -22.30
C PRO A 60 -6.78 19.93 -21.04
N THR A 61 -7.79 19.42 -20.33
CA THR A 61 -8.27 20.05 -19.09
C THR A 61 -7.58 19.54 -17.83
N ARG A 62 -6.59 18.64 -17.96
CA ARG A 62 -5.83 18.04 -16.84
C ARG A 62 -6.70 17.32 -15.81
N ARG A 63 -7.74 16.62 -16.26
CA ARG A 63 -8.72 15.92 -15.41
C ARG A 63 -8.67 14.41 -15.62
N LEU A 64 -8.77 13.68 -14.51
CA LEU A 64 -8.98 12.24 -14.48
C LEU A 64 -10.29 11.94 -13.78
N TRP A 65 -11.21 11.28 -14.47
CA TRP A 65 -12.48 10.87 -13.90
C TRP A 65 -12.35 9.43 -13.42
N LEU A 66 -12.63 9.24 -12.14
CA LEU A 66 -12.44 7.99 -11.43
C LEU A 66 -13.78 7.55 -10.84
N GLY A 67 -14.05 6.24 -10.82
CA GLY A 67 -15.20 5.73 -10.09
C GLY A 67 -15.05 5.97 -8.59
N HIS A 68 -16.14 6.34 -7.95
CA HIS A 68 -16.18 6.57 -6.52
C HIS A 68 -15.94 5.26 -5.73
N ILE A 69 -15.08 5.31 -4.72
CA ILE A 69 -14.71 4.14 -3.90
C ILE A 69 -15.61 4.08 -2.67
N GLY A 70 -16.91 3.82 -2.86
CA GLY A 70 -17.89 3.67 -1.77
C GLY A 70 -18.11 4.95 -0.93
N PRO A 71 -19.30 5.13 -0.33
CA PRO A 71 -19.60 6.33 0.47
C PRO A 71 -18.76 6.44 1.74
N ASP A 72 -18.38 5.30 2.32
CA ASP A 72 -17.79 5.22 3.67
C ASP A 72 -16.36 4.65 3.64
N ALA A 73 -15.64 4.78 2.52
CA ALA A 73 -14.21 4.45 2.52
C ALA A 73 -13.43 5.55 3.24
N GLN A 74 -12.47 5.14 4.07
CA GLN A 74 -11.61 6.04 4.82
C GLN A 74 -10.15 5.81 4.45
N THR A 75 -9.29 6.81 4.65
CA THR A 75 -7.85 6.60 4.50
C THR A 75 -7.34 5.62 5.55
N LEU A 76 -6.23 4.94 5.28
CA LEU A 76 -5.63 4.02 6.23
C LEU A 76 -5.26 4.72 7.55
N SER A 77 -4.80 5.98 7.48
CA SER A 77 -4.55 6.80 8.67
C SER A 77 -5.83 7.02 9.50
N ALA A 78 -6.95 7.35 8.86
CA ALA A 78 -8.24 7.50 9.55
C ALA A 78 -8.74 6.17 10.11
N TRP A 79 -8.48 5.04 9.44
CA TRP A 79 -8.80 3.71 9.95
C TRP A 79 -8.07 3.40 11.26
N PHE A 80 -6.78 3.72 11.37
CA PHE A 80 -6.03 3.55 12.61
C PHE A 80 -6.57 4.44 13.74
N ALA A 81 -6.89 5.70 13.45
CA ALA A 81 -7.51 6.60 14.42
C ALA A 81 -8.88 6.09 14.89
N SER A 82 -9.71 5.59 13.97
CA SER A 82 -11.00 4.97 14.29
C SER A 82 -10.82 3.72 15.16
N LEU A 83 -9.86 2.86 14.85
CA LEU A 83 -9.56 1.68 15.67
C LEU A 83 -9.10 2.09 17.09
N ALA A 84 -8.23 3.08 17.20
CA ALA A 84 -7.78 3.59 18.50
C ALA A 84 -8.94 4.14 19.34
N SER A 85 -9.90 4.82 18.70
CA SER A 85 -11.07 5.36 19.39
C SER A 85 -12.05 4.29 19.91
N THR A 86 -11.99 3.06 19.38
CA THR A 86 -12.82 1.94 19.89
C THR A 86 -12.27 1.30 21.16
N CYS A 87 -11.02 1.63 21.55
CA CYS A 87 -10.41 1.11 22.78
C CYS A 87 -10.48 2.17 23.90
N PRO A 88 -11.22 1.92 25.00
CA PRO A 88 -11.46 2.91 26.05
C PRO A 88 -10.16 3.42 26.67
N SER A 89 -10.06 4.73 26.89
CA SER A 89 -8.99 5.36 27.68
C SER A 89 -9.28 5.19 29.18
N GLU A 90 -8.24 4.97 29.99
CA GLU A 90 -8.33 4.66 31.43
C GLU A 90 -9.01 5.73 32.31
N GLU A 91 -9.43 6.87 31.74
CA GLU A 91 -9.96 8.01 32.49
C GLU A 91 -11.49 7.98 32.71
N SER A 92 -12.23 6.98 32.22
CA SER A 92 -13.67 6.86 32.48
C SER A 92 -14.00 5.78 33.51
N ASP A 93 -14.13 6.25 34.76
CA ASP A 93 -14.87 5.72 35.91
C ASP A 93 -14.32 4.52 36.71
N ASN A 94 -13.71 4.85 37.87
CA ASN A 94 -13.42 3.96 38.99
C ASN A 94 -14.70 3.57 39.75
N SER A 95 -15.66 2.93 39.09
CA SER A 95 -16.88 2.49 39.77
C SER A 95 -17.54 1.24 39.14
N HIS A 96 -16.76 0.18 38.97
CA HIS A 96 -17.09 -1.21 39.32
C HIS A 96 -16.02 -2.14 38.75
N GLY A 97 -15.60 -3.14 39.52
CA GLY A 97 -14.52 -4.07 39.19
C GLY A 97 -14.87 -5.07 38.08
N ASP A 98 -15.22 -4.59 36.90
CA ASP A 98 -15.19 -5.38 35.68
C ASP A 98 -13.81 -5.24 35.02
N ARG A 99 -13.30 -6.37 34.54
CA ARG A 99 -11.99 -6.46 33.89
C ARG A 99 -11.88 -5.40 32.78
N PRO A 100 -10.67 -4.91 32.42
CA PRO A 100 -10.51 -4.13 31.19
C PRO A 100 -11.22 -4.87 30.06
N ASP A 101 -11.96 -4.16 29.18
CA ASP A 101 -12.72 -4.72 28.06
C ASP A 101 -11.81 -5.53 27.12
N LEU A 102 -11.41 -6.73 27.57
CA LEU A 102 -10.48 -7.65 26.93
C LEU A 102 -10.99 -7.95 25.53
N THR A 103 -12.32 -7.97 25.36
CA THR A 103 -13.01 -8.16 24.09
C THR A 103 -12.69 -7.04 23.09
N ALA A 104 -12.66 -5.76 23.49
CA ALA A 104 -12.38 -4.65 22.59
C ALA A 104 -10.91 -4.67 22.12
N PHE A 105 -9.97 -4.85 23.04
CA PHE A 105 -8.55 -5.00 22.71
C PHE A 105 -8.26 -6.28 21.89
N GLN A 106 -8.96 -7.38 22.18
CA GLN A 106 -8.86 -8.63 21.42
C GLN A 106 -9.34 -8.45 19.98
N ILE A 107 -10.48 -7.79 19.78
CA ILE A 107 -10.99 -7.46 18.45
C ILE A 107 -10.03 -6.53 17.74
N ALA A 108 -9.54 -5.48 18.41
CA ALA A 108 -8.61 -4.53 17.80
C ALA A 108 -7.31 -5.20 17.34
N GLY A 109 -6.71 -6.05 18.17
CA GLY A 109 -5.53 -6.83 17.79
C GLY A 109 -5.80 -7.86 16.69
N ALA A 110 -6.96 -8.51 16.69
CA ALA A 110 -7.36 -9.39 15.59
C ALA A 110 -7.48 -8.62 14.26
N ARG A 111 -8.13 -7.45 14.28
CA ARG A 111 -8.24 -6.56 13.12
C ARG A 111 -6.88 -6.05 12.64
N LEU A 112 -5.98 -5.67 13.55
CA LEU A 112 -4.60 -5.28 13.21
C LEU A 112 -3.85 -6.42 12.55
N THR A 113 -4.00 -7.64 13.06
CA THR A 113 -3.39 -8.84 12.46
C THR A 113 -3.87 -9.04 11.02
N LYS A 114 -5.18 -8.91 10.78
CA LYS A 114 -5.74 -9.02 9.42
C LYS A 114 -5.27 -7.88 8.52
N LEU A 115 -5.17 -6.67 9.06
CA LEU A 115 -4.71 -5.50 8.30
C LEU A 115 -3.24 -5.64 7.89
N THR A 116 -2.33 -6.03 8.79
CA THR A 116 -0.90 -6.13 8.47
C THR A 116 -0.64 -7.20 7.41
N VAL A 117 -1.39 -8.31 7.45
CA VAL A 117 -1.39 -9.34 6.39
C VAL A 117 -1.89 -8.76 5.07
N ALA A 118 -3.04 -8.08 5.07
CA ALA A 118 -3.62 -7.48 3.86
C ALA A 118 -2.68 -6.43 3.22
N LEU A 119 -2.03 -5.60 4.06
CA LEU A 119 -1.02 -4.63 3.62
C LEU A 119 0.20 -5.34 3.02
N GLY A 120 0.76 -6.31 3.73
CA GLY A 120 1.91 -7.08 3.25
C GLY A 120 1.62 -7.71 1.89
N ARG A 121 0.46 -8.36 1.75
CA ARG A 121 -0.02 -8.96 0.49
C ARG A 121 -0.19 -7.93 -0.63
N LEU A 122 -0.80 -6.77 -0.36
CA LEU A 122 -0.97 -5.68 -1.32
C LEU A 122 0.38 -5.19 -1.86
N LEU A 123 1.32 -4.91 -0.96
CA LEU A 123 2.67 -4.45 -1.32
C LEU A 123 3.44 -5.53 -2.08
N ALA A 124 3.27 -6.79 -1.69
CA ALA A 124 3.90 -7.92 -2.34
C ALA A 124 3.39 -8.05 -3.78
N ARG A 125 2.09 -7.91 -4.00
CA ARG A 125 1.47 -7.91 -5.34
C ARG A 125 1.98 -6.78 -6.23
N LEU A 126 2.14 -5.57 -5.70
CA LEU A 126 2.73 -4.46 -6.46
C LEU A 126 4.17 -4.79 -6.88
N HIS A 127 5.02 -5.11 -5.90
CA HIS A 127 6.45 -5.25 -6.15
C HIS A 127 6.80 -6.54 -6.89
N ALA A 128 6.11 -7.66 -6.63
CA ALA A 128 6.31 -8.91 -7.36
C ALA A 128 5.98 -8.79 -8.84
N ASN A 129 5.16 -7.82 -9.23
CA ASN A 129 4.83 -7.50 -10.61
C ASN A 129 5.54 -6.22 -11.11
N HIS A 130 6.61 -5.81 -10.42
CA HIS A 130 7.47 -4.67 -10.77
C HIS A 130 6.73 -3.34 -10.94
N VAL A 131 5.68 -3.14 -10.14
CA VAL A 131 4.99 -1.86 -10.02
C VAL A 131 5.52 -1.17 -8.76
N THR A 132 6.07 0.02 -8.92
CA THR A 132 6.43 0.91 -7.81
C THR A 132 5.50 2.12 -7.82
N HIS A 133 5.01 2.49 -6.65
CA HIS A 133 4.06 3.60 -6.48
C HIS A 133 4.74 4.97 -6.53
N GLY A 134 5.97 5.08 -6.01
CA GLY A 134 6.75 6.32 -5.98
C GLY A 134 6.26 7.39 -4.99
N ASP A 135 5.18 7.13 -4.26
CA ASP A 135 4.60 8.00 -3.22
C ASP A 135 3.72 7.20 -2.25
N LEU A 136 4.22 6.06 -1.81
CA LEU A 136 3.42 5.11 -1.03
C LEU A 136 3.25 5.59 0.42
N THR A 137 2.13 6.25 0.73
CA THR A 137 1.79 6.75 2.06
C THR A 137 0.45 6.19 2.55
N MET A 138 0.18 6.31 3.86
CA MET A 138 -1.10 5.89 4.47
C MET A 138 -2.31 6.65 3.90
N ALA A 139 -2.11 7.85 3.35
CA ALA A 139 -3.19 8.63 2.73
C ALA A 139 -3.56 8.11 1.33
N ASN A 140 -2.64 7.41 0.67
CA ASN A 140 -2.82 6.84 -0.66
C ASN A 140 -3.40 5.41 -0.63
N ILE A 141 -3.72 4.89 0.56
CA ILE A 141 -4.43 3.63 0.75
C ILE A 141 -5.77 3.93 1.42
N LEU A 142 -6.86 3.52 0.77
CA LEU A 142 -8.20 3.57 1.35
C LEU A 142 -8.60 2.19 1.87
N VAL A 143 -9.32 2.18 2.99
CA VAL A 143 -9.97 1.01 3.55
C VAL A 143 -11.47 1.16 3.31
N ARG A 144 -12.08 0.20 2.60
CA ARG A 144 -13.53 0.19 2.40
C ARG A 144 -14.24 0.01 3.75
N LYS A 145 -15.52 0.40 3.79
CA LYS A 145 -16.40 0.09 4.92
C LYS A 145 -16.29 -1.39 5.29
N ALA A 146 -16.03 -1.63 6.55
CA ALA A 146 -15.90 -2.98 7.08
C ALA A 146 -17.26 -3.70 6.99
N THR A 147 -17.20 -4.96 6.59
CA THR A 147 -18.25 -5.95 6.80
C THR A 147 -18.24 -6.40 8.26
N SER A 148 -19.31 -7.05 8.72
CA SER A 148 -19.38 -7.54 10.10
C SER A 148 -18.27 -8.53 10.44
N GLU A 149 -17.76 -9.30 9.47
CA GLU A 149 -16.62 -10.20 9.66
C GLU A 149 -15.29 -9.43 9.80
N GLU A 150 -15.09 -8.39 8.99
CA GLU A 150 -13.92 -7.48 9.08
C GLU A 150 -13.94 -6.66 10.39
N GLU A 151 -15.12 -6.33 10.92
CA GLU A 151 -15.28 -5.66 12.22
C GLU A 151 -14.95 -6.57 13.40
N ARG A 152 -15.14 -7.88 13.28
CA ARG A 152 -14.75 -8.88 14.28
C ARG A 152 -13.29 -9.34 14.14
N GLY A 153 -12.59 -8.92 13.09
CA GLY A 153 -11.21 -9.33 12.81
C GLY A 153 -11.08 -10.76 12.27
N GLU A 154 -12.16 -11.30 11.66
CA GLU A 154 -12.17 -12.65 11.10
C GLU A 154 -11.55 -12.68 9.69
N THR A 155 -11.81 -11.64 8.90
CA THR A 155 -11.37 -11.52 7.50
C THR A 155 -10.50 -10.29 7.26
N GLU A 156 -9.76 -10.29 6.15
CA GLU A 156 -8.90 -9.18 5.74
C GLU A 156 -9.71 -7.97 5.28
N PRO A 157 -9.34 -6.74 5.70
CA PRO A 157 -10.00 -5.55 5.22
C PRO A 157 -9.74 -5.34 3.72
N ARG A 158 -10.75 -4.86 3.00
CA ARG A 158 -10.59 -4.50 1.58
C ARG A 158 -9.87 -3.17 1.41
N LEU A 159 -8.63 -3.25 0.93
CA LEU A 159 -7.75 -2.11 0.65
C LEU A 159 -7.85 -1.67 -0.81
N VAL A 160 -7.84 -0.36 -1.04
CA VAL A 160 -7.86 0.26 -2.37
C VAL A 160 -6.71 1.24 -2.50
N LEU A 161 -5.88 1.06 -3.52
CA LEU A 161 -4.74 1.95 -3.75
C LEU A 161 -5.18 3.12 -4.66
N ILE A 162 -4.78 4.34 -4.29
CA ILE A 162 -5.07 5.56 -5.05
C ILE A 162 -3.78 6.36 -5.30
N ASP A 163 -3.86 7.29 -6.25
CA ASP A 163 -2.78 8.23 -6.59
C ASP A 163 -1.46 7.63 -7.12
N PHE A 164 -1.49 7.15 -8.37
CA PHE A 164 -0.28 6.72 -9.10
C PHE A 164 0.45 7.88 -9.79
N GLY A 165 0.38 9.10 -9.24
CA GLY A 165 0.88 10.32 -9.89
C GLY A 165 2.40 10.40 -10.08
N LEU A 166 3.16 9.61 -9.32
CA LEU A 166 4.61 9.48 -9.40
C LEU A 166 5.06 8.05 -9.68
N ALA A 167 4.10 7.16 -9.92
CA ALA A 167 4.36 5.74 -10.06
C ALA A 167 5.09 5.45 -11.36
N SER A 168 5.99 4.48 -11.30
CA SER A 168 6.84 4.07 -12.41
C SER A 168 6.48 2.64 -12.80
N ALA A 169 6.27 2.41 -14.09
CA ALA A 169 6.22 1.08 -14.68
C ALA A 169 7.57 0.81 -15.35
N ILE A 170 7.96 -0.47 -15.44
CA ILE A 170 9.26 -0.88 -16.00
C ILE A 170 9.61 -0.13 -17.29
N SER A 171 10.71 0.62 -17.22
CA SER A 171 11.52 1.06 -18.35
C SER A 171 12.84 0.27 -18.35
N HIS A 172 13.53 0.17 -19.49
CA HIS A 172 14.86 -0.48 -19.58
C HIS A 172 15.92 0.16 -18.66
N SER A 173 15.75 1.43 -18.27
CA SER A 173 16.58 2.11 -17.25
C SER A 173 16.04 2.00 -15.82
N ALA A 174 14.82 1.47 -15.66
CA ALA A 174 14.20 1.23 -14.36
C ALA A 174 14.59 -0.15 -13.81
N THR A 175 14.80 -1.18 -14.66
CA THR A 175 15.14 -2.55 -14.21
C THR A 175 16.34 -2.62 -13.26
N GLN A 176 17.39 -1.84 -13.52
CA GLN A 176 18.56 -1.77 -12.63
C GLN A 176 18.27 -1.04 -11.31
N ARG A 177 17.27 -0.15 -11.28
CA ARG A 177 16.85 0.63 -10.10
C ARG A 177 15.67 0.02 -9.36
N LEU A 178 15.02 -1.02 -9.89
CA LEU A 178 13.83 -1.61 -9.30
C LEU A 178 13.99 -2.00 -7.81
N PRO A 179 15.11 -2.62 -7.36
CA PRO A 179 15.28 -2.91 -5.94
C PRO A 179 15.35 -1.64 -5.07
N GLU A 180 16.00 -0.58 -5.56
CA GLU A 180 16.06 0.72 -4.87
C GLU A 180 14.68 1.40 -4.85
N GLU A 181 13.94 1.41 -5.97
CA GLU A 181 12.61 2.02 -6.04
C GLU A 181 11.61 1.31 -5.11
N LYS A 182 11.62 -0.03 -5.06
CA LYS A 182 10.82 -0.83 -4.12
C LYS A 182 11.20 -0.54 -2.67
N ALA A 183 12.49 -0.44 -2.38
CA ALA A 183 12.99 -0.10 -1.05
C ALA A 183 12.58 1.32 -0.62
N VAL A 184 12.57 2.29 -1.54
CA VAL A 184 12.09 3.65 -1.28
C VAL A 184 10.60 3.66 -0.98
N ASP A 185 9.78 2.91 -1.73
CA ASP A 185 8.35 2.77 -1.44
C ASP A 185 8.10 2.21 -0.03
N LEU A 186 8.78 1.09 0.31
CA LEU A 186 8.67 0.49 1.64
C LEU A 186 9.13 1.45 2.75
N TYR A 187 10.20 2.21 2.51
CA TYR A 187 10.73 3.18 3.46
C TYR A 187 9.81 4.38 3.67
N VAL A 188 9.23 4.94 2.59
CA VAL A 188 8.26 6.04 2.68
C VAL A 188 7.01 5.58 3.43
N PHE A 189 6.54 4.36 3.13
CA PHE A 189 5.41 3.76 3.84
C PHE A 189 5.71 3.56 5.33
N GLU A 190 6.87 2.99 5.66
CA GLU A 190 7.35 2.84 7.05
C GLU A 190 7.36 4.19 7.77
N ARG A 191 7.87 5.24 7.13
CA ARG A 191 7.89 6.58 7.76
C ARG A 191 6.51 7.16 7.95
N ALA A 192 5.61 6.98 6.98
CA ALA A 192 4.23 7.42 7.11
C ALA A 192 3.51 6.68 8.24
N LEU A 193 3.78 5.38 8.39
CA LEU A 193 3.22 4.55 9.46
C LEU A 193 3.75 5.00 10.83
N ILE A 194 5.06 5.11 11.01
CA ILE A 194 5.65 5.54 12.30
C ILE A 194 5.15 6.93 12.73
N ASN A 195 4.90 7.83 11.78
CA ASN A 195 4.42 9.17 12.09
C ASN A 195 2.91 9.24 12.36
N ALA A 196 2.13 8.26 11.92
CA ALA A 196 0.66 8.30 11.97
C ALA A 196 0.06 7.48 13.12
N LEU A 197 0.80 6.49 13.65
CA LEU A 197 0.28 5.62 14.71
C LEU A 197 0.37 6.26 16.09
N ASP A 198 -0.73 6.17 16.83
CA ASP A 198 -0.80 6.61 18.23
C ASP A 198 -0.05 5.64 19.14
N LEU A 199 1.02 6.13 19.78
CA LEU A 199 1.88 5.34 20.65
C LEU A 199 1.13 4.83 21.89
N SER A 200 0.23 5.63 22.46
CA SER A 200 -0.54 5.24 23.66
C SER A 200 -1.54 4.14 23.34
N PHE A 201 -2.07 4.10 22.12
CA PHE A 201 -2.87 2.99 21.64
C PHE A 201 -2.04 1.70 21.45
N LEU A 202 -0.87 1.82 20.83
CA LEU A 202 0.01 0.67 20.58
C LEU A 202 0.57 0.05 21.86
N GLU A 203 0.96 0.88 22.84
CA GLU A 203 1.44 0.42 24.14
C GLU A 203 0.37 -0.44 24.84
N ARG A 204 -0.88 0.03 24.86
CA ARG A 204 -2.02 -0.69 25.44
C ARG A 204 -2.30 -2.01 24.72
N ILE A 205 -2.37 -1.99 23.39
CA ILE A 205 -2.55 -3.23 22.61
C ILE A 205 -1.37 -4.18 22.82
N GLY A 206 -0.15 -3.65 22.96
CA GLY A 206 1.09 -4.38 23.16
C GLY A 206 1.05 -5.36 24.34
N HIS A 207 0.26 -5.09 25.38
CA HIS A 207 0.06 -6.02 26.50
C HIS A 207 -0.59 -7.34 26.08
N THR A 208 -1.49 -7.30 25.09
CA THR A 208 -2.20 -8.50 24.59
C THR A 208 -1.58 -9.03 23.29
N PHE A 209 -1.08 -8.12 22.44
CA PHE A 209 -0.45 -8.41 21.15
C PHE A 209 0.93 -7.75 21.08
N PRO A 210 1.98 -8.39 21.64
CA PRO A 210 3.33 -7.81 21.71
C PRO A 210 3.91 -7.38 20.36
N GLN A 211 3.48 -8.02 19.26
CA GLN A 211 3.88 -7.69 17.90
C GLN A 211 3.36 -6.32 17.40
N PHE A 212 2.45 -5.69 18.13
CA PHE A 212 1.91 -4.35 17.83
C PHE A 212 2.29 -3.30 18.89
N ALA A 213 3.27 -3.58 19.76
CA ALA A 213 3.64 -2.68 20.84
C ALA A 213 4.26 -1.36 20.36
N THR A 214 4.92 -1.34 19.20
CA THR A 214 5.51 -0.13 18.60
C THR A 214 5.22 -0.03 17.11
N PRO A 215 5.28 1.17 16.50
CA PRO A 215 5.08 1.32 15.07
C PRO A 215 6.07 0.50 14.23
N GLU A 216 7.32 0.34 14.69
CA GLU A 216 8.33 -0.50 14.04
C GLU A 216 7.93 -1.98 14.07
N THR A 217 7.37 -2.48 15.19
CA THR A 217 6.88 -3.86 15.28
C THR A 217 5.68 -4.11 14.36
N VAL A 218 4.77 -3.13 14.24
CA VAL A 218 3.68 -3.17 13.26
C VAL A 218 4.21 -3.22 11.83
N MET A 219 5.20 -2.37 11.49
CA MET A 219 5.86 -2.42 10.18
C MET A 219 6.55 -3.77 9.93
N ASN A 220 7.19 -4.36 10.93
CA ASN A 220 7.81 -5.68 10.81
C ASN A 220 6.78 -6.76 10.49
N CYS A 221 5.57 -6.71 11.09
CA CYS A 221 4.48 -7.61 10.72
C CYS A 221 4.06 -7.44 9.25
N VAL A 222 3.99 -6.20 8.75
CA VAL A 222 3.72 -5.91 7.33
C VAL A 222 4.83 -6.48 6.43
N LEU A 223 6.10 -6.31 6.82
CA LEU A 223 7.25 -6.83 6.06
C LEU A 223 7.32 -8.36 6.08
N GLU A 224 6.97 -9.00 7.19
CA GLU A 224 6.87 -10.45 7.29
C GLU A 224 5.80 -10.99 6.33
N ALA A 225 4.59 -10.43 6.39
CA ALA A 225 3.52 -10.76 5.45
C ALA A 225 3.91 -10.48 4.00
N TYR A 226 4.59 -9.35 3.73
CA TYR A 226 5.13 -9.02 2.42
C TYR A 226 6.07 -10.12 1.91
N CYS A 227 7.01 -10.58 2.73
CA CYS A 227 7.95 -11.63 2.36
C CYS A 227 7.26 -12.98 2.10
N ILE A 228 6.28 -13.33 2.94
CA ILE A 228 5.51 -14.57 2.82
C ILE A 228 4.69 -14.60 1.53
N HIS A 229 3.99 -13.50 1.21
CA HIS A 229 3.06 -13.47 0.10
C HIS A 229 3.71 -13.18 -1.27
N TYR A 230 4.89 -12.56 -1.32
CA TYR A 230 5.51 -12.10 -2.56
C TYR A 230 5.61 -13.15 -3.68
N PRO A 231 6.09 -14.39 -3.44
CA PRO A 231 6.20 -15.35 -4.54
C PRO A 231 4.83 -15.78 -5.08
N ALA A 232 3.82 -15.85 -4.21
CA ALA A 232 2.46 -16.23 -4.57
C ALA A 232 1.75 -15.12 -5.38
N GLU A 233 2.08 -13.86 -5.12
CA GLU A 233 1.46 -12.69 -5.75
C GLU A 233 2.08 -12.30 -7.11
N ALA A 234 3.18 -12.94 -7.52
CA ALA A 234 3.72 -12.80 -8.87
C ALA A 234 2.78 -13.43 -9.91
N THR A 235 2.43 -12.69 -10.97
CA THR A 235 1.58 -13.19 -12.07
C THR A 235 2.27 -14.33 -12.84
N PRO A 236 1.49 -15.20 -13.54
CA PRO A 236 2.06 -16.26 -14.38
C PRO A 236 3.05 -15.74 -15.42
N LEU A 237 2.75 -14.61 -16.07
CA LEU A 237 3.64 -13.94 -17.01
C LEU A 237 5.00 -13.59 -16.39
N ARG A 238 5.03 -13.25 -15.09
CA ARG A 238 6.27 -12.96 -14.37
C ARG A 238 7.01 -14.24 -13.98
N ARG A 239 6.30 -15.35 -13.75
CA ARG A 239 6.93 -16.66 -13.55
C ARG A 239 7.58 -17.16 -14.83
N GLU A 240 6.92 -16.96 -15.98
CA GLU A 240 7.35 -17.38 -17.32
C GLU A 240 8.42 -16.45 -17.95
N ALA A 241 8.39 -15.14 -17.69
CA ALA A 241 9.39 -14.20 -18.24
C ALA A 241 10.80 -14.44 -17.68
N ASP A 242 10.91 -14.84 -16.41
CA ASP A 242 12.18 -15.28 -15.82
C ASP A 242 12.66 -16.61 -16.42
N GLU A 243 11.75 -17.46 -16.91
CA GLU A 243 12.08 -18.69 -17.63
C GLU A 243 12.61 -18.38 -19.05
N GLY A 244 12.10 -17.33 -19.71
CA GLY A 244 12.48 -16.94 -21.08
C GLY A 244 13.85 -16.28 -21.24
N SER A 245 14.42 -15.68 -20.19
CA SER A 245 15.70 -14.95 -20.28
C SER A 245 16.95 -15.85 -20.26
N LYS A 246 16.81 -17.16 -20.05
CA LYS A 246 17.91 -18.15 -20.18
C LYS A 246 17.48 -19.29 -21.10
N LYS A 247 17.55 -19.07 -22.42
CA LYS A 247 17.48 -20.15 -23.41
C LYS A 247 18.72 -21.04 -23.33
N THR A 248 18.71 -21.99 -22.41
CA THR A 248 19.50 -23.23 -22.46
C THR A 248 18.54 -24.37 -22.21
N ASN A 249 18.51 -25.34 -23.14
CA ASN A 249 17.54 -26.43 -23.29
C ASN A 249 17.28 -27.27 -22.03
N GLY A 250 16.41 -26.81 -21.14
CA GLY A 250 15.83 -27.62 -20.07
C GLY A 250 14.56 -26.96 -19.56
N THR A 251 13.44 -27.68 -19.62
CA THR A 251 12.21 -27.35 -18.89
C THR A 251 12.56 -27.15 -17.42
N LYS A 252 12.65 -25.91 -16.97
CA LYS A 252 12.88 -25.61 -15.56
C LYS A 252 11.60 -25.82 -14.77
N ASN A 253 11.73 -26.43 -13.60
CA ASN A 253 10.61 -26.74 -12.73
C ASN A 253 10.01 -25.44 -12.15
N PRO A 254 8.69 -25.40 -11.85
CA PRO A 254 8.04 -24.28 -11.15
C PRO A 254 8.73 -23.88 -9.83
N GLN A 255 9.47 -24.80 -9.21
CA GLN A 255 10.29 -24.57 -8.02
C GLN A 255 11.43 -23.57 -8.25
N ASP A 256 12.00 -23.49 -9.45
CA ASP A 256 13.10 -22.57 -9.78
C ASP A 256 12.60 -21.11 -9.84
N SER A 257 11.40 -20.89 -10.39
CA SER A 257 10.74 -19.58 -10.45
C SER A 257 10.38 -19.06 -9.05
N PHE A 258 9.88 -19.95 -8.20
CA PHE A 258 9.58 -19.63 -6.80
C PHE A 258 10.86 -19.27 -6.01
N ALA A 259 11.95 -20.01 -6.18
CA ALA A 259 13.23 -19.72 -5.55
C ALA A 259 13.82 -18.38 -6.01
N ALA A 260 13.67 -18.03 -7.30
CA ALA A 260 14.08 -16.72 -7.83
C ALA A 260 13.31 -15.57 -7.18
N LEU A 261 11.99 -15.70 -7.04
CA LEU A 261 11.16 -14.69 -6.35
C LEU A 261 11.50 -14.56 -4.86
N GLN A 262 11.83 -15.66 -4.19
CA GLN A 262 12.34 -15.61 -2.82
C GLN A 262 13.68 -14.87 -2.71
N ALA A 263 14.59 -15.08 -3.66
CA ALA A 263 15.85 -14.32 -3.72
C ALA A 263 15.60 -12.83 -3.98
N GLU A 264 14.64 -12.49 -4.84
CA GLU A 264 14.24 -11.12 -5.12
C GLU A 264 13.70 -10.41 -3.86
N VAL A 265 12.83 -11.06 -3.09
CA VAL A 265 12.35 -10.53 -1.79
C VAL A 265 13.51 -10.22 -0.86
N LYS A 266 14.44 -11.16 -0.69
CA LYS A 266 15.60 -10.97 0.18
C LYS A 266 16.44 -9.77 -0.27
N SER A 267 16.62 -9.61 -1.59
CA SER A 267 17.29 -8.44 -2.15
C SER A 267 16.55 -7.14 -1.85
N ASN A 268 15.22 -7.11 -1.98
CA ASN A 268 14.40 -5.94 -1.67
C ASN A 268 14.51 -5.53 -0.18
N VAL A 269 14.47 -6.50 0.73
CA VAL A 269 14.60 -6.24 2.19
C VAL A 269 16.01 -5.77 2.53
N SER A 270 17.05 -6.41 2.00
CA SER A 270 18.43 -5.94 2.17
C SER A 270 18.59 -4.51 1.66
N LYS A 271 17.90 -4.16 0.57
CA LYS A 271 17.96 -2.83 0.00
C LYS A 271 17.21 -1.79 0.84
N LEU A 272 16.10 -2.18 1.45
CA LEU A 272 15.39 -1.35 2.44
C LEU A 272 16.31 -0.98 3.62
N ASP A 273 17.12 -1.92 4.11
CA ASP A 273 18.06 -1.63 5.20
C ASP A 273 19.15 -0.62 4.79
N GLU A 274 19.65 -0.68 3.55
CA GLU A 274 20.53 0.36 3.01
C GLU A 274 19.85 1.74 2.96
N VAL A 275 18.59 1.81 2.52
CA VAL A 275 17.82 3.05 2.45
C VAL A 275 17.58 3.62 3.85
N ARG A 276 17.23 2.78 4.83
CA ARG A 276 17.09 3.16 6.25
C ARG A 276 18.38 3.81 6.78
N LEU A 277 19.54 3.22 6.49
CA LEU A 277 20.84 3.75 6.91
C LEU A 277 21.16 5.13 6.31
N ARG A 278 20.72 5.39 5.07
CA ARG A 278 20.87 6.71 4.42
C ARG A 278 19.90 7.75 5.00
N GLY A 279 18.66 7.35 5.26
CA GLY A 279 17.61 8.22 5.80
C GLY A 279 17.90 8.75 7.21
N ARG A 280 18.66 8.00 8.03
CA ARG A 280 19.07 8.40 9.38
C ARG A 280 20.18 9.48 9.44
N LYS A 281 20.76 9.88 8.30
CA LYS A 281 21.98 10.73 8.24
C LYS A 281 21.76 12.20 7.85
N ARG A 282 20.65 12.85 8.22
CA ARG A 282 20.49 14.30 7.98
C ARG A 282 20.35 15.06 9.29
N LEU A 283 21.50 15.47 9.84
CA LEU A 283 21.58 16.54 10.82
C LEU A 283 21.67 17.85 10.04
N MET A 284 20.61 18.65 10.03
CA MET A 284 20.63 19.99 9.44
C MET A 284 21.10 20.95 10.54
N LEU A 285 22.38 21.30 10.56
CA LEU A 285 22.92 22.38 11.37
C LEU A 285 22.94 23.65 10.51
N GLY A 286 22.26 24.69 10.97
CA GLY A 286 22.20 26.02 10.36
C GLY A 286 22.14 27.08 11.43
#